data_AF-A0A811TD69-F1
#
_entry.id   AF-A0A811TD69-F1
#
_cell.length_a   1.000
_cell.length_b   1.000
_cell.length_c   1.000
_cell.angle_alpha   90.00
_cell.angle_beta   90.00
_cell.angle_gamma   90.00
#
_symmetry.space_group_name_H-M   'P 1'
#
loop_
_entity.id
_entity.type
_entity.pdbx_description
1 polymer ?
#
loop_
_entity_poly.entity_id
_entity_poly.type
_entity_poly.pdbx_seq_one_letter_code
_entity_poly.pdbx_strand_id
1 'polypeptide(L)'
;MNKKTVPLLVAAILLAGIFASMTVAEVPVQIKKLEKGHQIAEKNYKETKRVYEIARAGQQDAVQRYRNIKAAEKDPEVLQLAAKEYVLDSIDAMIAKLEVLKVNAKRAEQQGYAPFNGVERIDAHILNLEQIKKDVNNTDTPQELKDAVKELRSDWKVTKKEAKYFVSRTANNRIENFLIKADSVSVKLETFIEQLESSGADTANLTQNLEMFKKEVEAANESYKKAREIYQGETGFDSTGRIINNASSDASLREANGYMIEAREHIRQANLILKDIFNEVRKCRGAVFLNGTGSLYAEGNGRAAIFGNVTINLSAENATMIVSKNAEVTVNGNGTRVELENGNIKYQGYGIADVSGEQIRFTIASRNIVLEAAGTGRAILCGNGTYHVDSTDSGSHGAIHQWTTPYAMQGTMFEQRQPQPQQQKNGWRR
;
A
#
# COMPACT_ATOMS: atom_id res chain seq x y z
N MET A 1 -13.26 -3.98 18.51
CA MET A 1 -12.18 -3.00 18.74
C MET A 1 -11.41 -2.75 17.44
N ASN A 2 -11.33 -1.47 17.06
CA ASN A 2 -10.51 -0.77 16.05
C ASN A 2 -10.26 -1.38 14.64
N LYS A 3 -11.11 -0.98 13.70
CA LYS A 3 -10.89 -0.99 12.24
C LYS A 3 -10.17 0.30 11.78
N LYS A 4 -8.84 0.43 11.97
CA LYS A 4 -8.05 1.56 11.39
C LYS A 4 -6.55 1.28 11.19
N THR A 5 -6.15 0.19 10.54
CA THR A 5 -4.71 -0.04 10.24
C THR A 5 -4.38 -0.60 8.86
N VAL A 6 -5.35 -0.76 7.96
CA VAL A 6 -5.12 -1.56 6.74
C VAL A 6 -4.42 -0.84 5.56
N PRO A 7 -4.38 0.51 5.38
CA PRO A 7 -3.70 1.05 4.19
C PRO A 7 -2.20 1.40 4.40
N LEU A 8 -1.65 1.30 5.61
CA LEU A 8 -0.28 1.79 5.90
C LEU A 8 0.84 0.79 5.59
N LEU A 9 0.51 -0.50 5.45
CA LEU A 9 1.51 -1.57 5.31
C LEU A 9 2.07 -1.71 3.88
N VAL A 10 1.35 -1.24 2.87
CA VAL A 10 1.84 -1.15 1.48
C VAL A 10 2.82 0.02 1.31
N ALA A 11 2.76 1.04 2.18
CA ALA A 11 3.67 2.17 2.14
C ALA A 11 5.08 1.81 2.64
N ALA A 12 5.24 0.95 3.65
CA ALA A 12 6.54 0.71 4.29
C ALA A 12 7.60 0.05 3.39
N ILE A 13 7.21 -0.71 2.36
CA ILE A 13 8.15 -1.37 1.43
C ILE A 13 8.21 -0.63 0.06
N LEU A 14 7.17 0.13 -0.30
CA LEU A 14 7.24 1.08 -1.42
C LEU A 14 8.07 2.34 -1.09
N LEU A 15 8.23 2.69 0.19
CA LEU A 15 9.04 3.84 0.60
C LEU A 15 10.54 3.68 0.29
N ALA A 16 11.09 2.46 0.12
CA ALA A 16 12.50 2.32 -0.25
C ALA A 16 12.81 2.73 -1.70
N GLY A 17 11.81 2.86 -2.59
CA GLY A 17 12.01 3.19 -4.00
C GLY A 17 11.79 4.65 -4.39
N ILE A 18 11.08 5.43 -3.57
CA ILE A 18 10.76 6.85 -3.89
C ILE A 18 11.87 7.80 -3.40
N PHE A 19 12.78 7.34 -2.54
CA PHE A 19 13.84 8.16 -1.92
C PHE A 19 15.23 7.98 -2.53
N ALA A 20 15.36 7.41 -3.72
CA ALA A 20 16.67 7.19 -4.35
C ALA A 20 17.47 8.51 -4.60
N SER A 21 16.80 9.67 -4.56
CA SER A 21 17.41 10.99 -4.74
C SER A 21 17.35 11.91 -3.51
N MET A 22 16.86 11.44 -2.36
CA MET A 22 16.61 12.28 -1.19
C MET A 22 17.60 12.01 -0.06
N THR A 23 18.03 13.07 0.60
CA THR A 23 18.94 12.93 1.75
C THR A 23 18.18 12.31 2.94
N VAL A 24 18.87 11.56 3.79
CA VAL A 24 18.30 10.87 4.98
C VAL A 24 17.57 11.85 5.92
N ALA A 25 17.94 13.12 5.91
CA ALA A 25 17.33 14.18 6.71
C ALA A 25 15.96 14.66 6.18
N GLU A 26 15.66 14.48 4.89
CA GLU A 26 14.44 15.00 4.25
C GLU A 26 13.25 14.03 4.35
N VAL A 27 13.52 12.73 4.46
CA VAL A 27 12.52 11.65 4.54
C VAL A 27 11.52 11.84 5.70
N PRO A 28 11.95 12.13 6.95
CA PRO A 28 11.02 12.28 8.08
C PRO A 28 10.13 13.52 7.97
N VAL A 29 10.64 14.60 7.37
CA VAL A 29 9.91 15.87 7.19
C VAL A 29 8.79 15.70 6.17
N GLN A 30 9.06 14.99 5.08
CA GLN A 30 8.08 14.73 4.03
C GLN A 30 7.04 13.69 4.44
N ILE A 31 7.42 12.66 5.19
CA ILE A 31 6.46 11.71 5.79
C ILE A 31 5.48 12.46 6.70
N LYS A 32 5.97 13.31 7.61
CA LYS A 32 5.10 14.13 8.48
C LYS A 32 4.20 15.09 7.69
N LYS A 33 4.69 15.67 6.59
CA LYS A 33 3.90 16.54 5.70
C LYS A 33 2.79 15.76 4.97
N LEU A 34 3.12 14.55 4.47
CA LEU A 34 2.18 13.64 3.83
C LEU A 34 1.12 13.12 4.81
N GLU A 35 1.51 12.78 6.03
CA GLU A 35 0.61 12.34 7.10
C GLU A 35 -0.37 13.44 7.51
N LYS A 36 0.12 14.67 7.75
CA LYS A 36 -0.74 15.83 8.07
C LYS A 36 -1.70 16.15 6.92
N GLY A 37 -1.20 16.16 5.67
CA GLY A 37 -2.03 16.36 4.49
C GLY A 37 -3.12 15.29 4.34
N HIS A 38 -2.78 14.02 4.60
CA HIS A 38 -3.72 12.91 4.58
C HIS A 38 -4.80 13.05 5.66
N GLN A 39 -4.43 13.39 6.90
CA GLN A 39 -5.36 13.57 8.00
C GLN A 39 -6.37 14.70 7.73
N ILE A 40 -5.92 15.83 7.20
CA ILE A 40 -6.79 16.95 6.84
C ILE A 40 -7.76 16.54 5.73
N ALA A 41 -7.26 15.88 4.68
CA ALA A 41 -8.10 15.38 3.59
C ALA A 41 -9.13 14.36 4.08
N GLU A 42 -8.76 13.46 5.00
CA GLU A 42 -9.65 12.47 5.59
C GLU A 42 -10.74 13.13 6.47
N LYS A 43 -10.37 14.14 7.26
CA LYS A 43 -11.32 14.90 8.09
C LYS A 43 -12.34 15.62 7.20
N ASN A 44 -11.88 16.35 6.19
CA ASN A 44 -12.74 17.08 5.26
C ASN A 44 -13.68 16.11 4.53
N TYR A 45 -13.17 14.99 4.02
CA TYR A 45 -14.00 13.97 3.39
C TYR A 45 -15.09 13.42 4.32
N LYS A 46 -14.77 13.12 5.58
CA LYS A 46 -15.74 12.61 6.55
C LYS A 46 -16.82 13.63 6.86
N GLU A 47 -16.45 14.90 7.00
CA GLU A 47 -17.41 15.96 7.29
C GLU A 47 -18.36 16.18 6.11
N THR A 48 -17.83 16.33 4.89
CA THR A 48 -18.66 16.45 3.67
C THR A 48 -19.56 15.23 3.48
N LYS A 49 -19.05 14.02 3.76
CA LYS A 49 -19.85 12.81 3.70
C LYS A 49 -20.98 12.79 4.73
N ARG A 50 -20.74 13.29 5.94
CA ARG A 50 -21.77 13.41 6.98
C ARG A 50 -22.87 14.38 6.55
N VAL A 51 -22.52 15.52 5.97
CA VAL A 51 -23.49 16.47 5.40
C VAL A 51 -24.34 15.79 4.32
N TYR A 52 -23.73 15.03 3.42
CA TYR A 52 -24.46 14.25 2.43
C TYR A 52 -25.38 13.19 3.06
N GLU A 53 -24.94 12.47 4.10
CA GLU A 53 -25.77 11.48 4.79
C GLU A 53 -26.99 12.14 5.44
N ILE A 54 -26.85 13.34 6.01
CA ILE A 54 -27.97 14.13 6.55
C ILE A 54 -28.91 14.58 5.42
N ALA A 55 -28.39 15.18 4.36
CA ALA A 55 -29.20 15.66 3.24
C ALA A 55 -29.97 14.51 2.55
N ARG A 56 -29.33 13.34 2.42
CA ARG A 56 -29.96 12.14 1.88
C ARG A 56 -31.10 11.62 2.77
N ALA A 57 -30.91 11.64 4.09
CA ALA A 57 -31.99 11.26 5.03
C ALA A 57 -33.16 12.25 4.93
N GLY A 58 -32.88 13.55 4.90
CA GLY A 58 -33.89 14.60 4.67
C GLY A 58 -34.67 14.38 3.38
N GLN A 59 -33.99 14.08 2.27
CA GLN A 59 -34.63 13.73 1.01
C GLN A 59 -35.56 12.51 1.13
N GLN A 60 -35.14 11.45 1.85
CA GLN A 60 -35.97 10.26 2.05
C GLN A 60 -37.23 10.59 2.86
N ASP A 61 -37.10 11.41 3.89
CA ASP A 61 -38.23 11.89 4.69
C ASP A 61 -39.17 12.75 3.84
N ALA A 62 -38.63 13.64 3.01
CA ALA A 62 -39.40 14.49 2.10
C ALA A 62 -40.20 13.67 1.07
N VAL A 63 -39.61 12.61 0.53
CA VAL A 63 -40.30 11.65 -0.35
C VAL A 63 -41.49 11.03 0.39
N GLN A 64 -41.30 10.61 1.64
CA GLN A 64 -42.36 9.97 2.41
C GLN A 64 -43.47 10.97 2.80
N ARG A 65 -43.10 12.17 3.26
CA ARG A 65 -44.03 13.27 3.56
C ARG A 65 -44.89 13.61 2.34
N TYR A 66 -44.27 13.83 1.18
CA TYR A 66 -44.99 14.14 -0.05
C TYR A 66 -45.95 13.01 -0.46
N ARG A 67 -45.53 11.74 -0.36
CA ARG A 67 -46.40 10.59 -0.66
C ARG A 67 -47.62 10.53 0.27
N ASN A 68 -47.41 10.77 1.57
CA ASN A 68 -48.49 10.76 2.56
C ASN A 68 -49.48 11.91 2.32
N ILE A 69 -48.99 13.12 2.11
CA ILE A 69 -49.81 14.30 1.81
C ILE A 69 -50.60 14.07 0.52
N LYS A 70 -49.94 13.60 -0.54
CA LYS A 70 -50.61 13.30 -1.81
C LYS A 70 -51.73 12.25 -1.70
N ALA A 71 -51.62 11.33 -0.75
CA ALA A 71 -52.64 10.31 -0.52
C ALA A 71 -53.84 10.85 0.28
N ALA A 72 -53.58 11.70 1.29
CA ALA A 72 -54.58 12.18 2.23
C ALA A 72 -55.25 13.50 1.80
N GLU A 73 -54.55 14.35 1.08
CA GLU A 73 -54.96 15.73 0.78
C GLU A 73 -55.42 15.88 -0.68
N LYS A 74 -56.37 16.79 -0.92
CA LYS A 74 -56.86 17.17 -2.25
C LYS A 74 -56.68 18.66 -2.55
N ASP A 75 -56.40 19.47 -1.54
CA ASP A 75 -56.10 20.89 -1.71
C ASP A 75 -54.88 21.11 -2.64
N PRO A 76 -55.07 21.77 -3.80
CA PRO A 76 -53.99 22.08 -4.73
C PRO A 76 -52.83 22.87 -4.12
N GLU A 77 -53.09 23.78 -3.17
CA GLU A 77 -52.05 24.61 -2.54
C GLU A 77 -51.16 23.77 -1.62
N VAL A 78 -51.78 22.91 -0.80
CA VAL A 78 -51.05 21.98 0.09
C VAL A 78 -50.22 20.99 -0.73
N LEU A 79 -50.77 20.47 -1.83
CA LEU A 79 -50.06 19.57 -2.74
C LEU A 79 -48.88 20.26 -3.44
N GLN A 80 -49.05 21.52 -3.84
CA GLN A 80 -47.99 22.32 -4.47
C GLN A 80 -46.86 22.61 -3.48
N LEU A 81 -47.17 23.01 -2.25
CA LEU A 81 -46.17 23.26 -1.20
C LEU A 81 -45.39 21.99 -0.88
N ALA A 82 -46.08 20.86 -0.67
CA ALA A 82 -45.43 19.58 -0.39
C ALA A 82 -44.54 19.10 -1.55
N ALA A 83 -44.95 19.35 -2.81
CA ALA A 83 -44.12 19.05 -3.97
C ALA A 83 -42.87 19.94 -4.03
N LYS A 84 -43.00 21.24 -3.72
CA LYS A 84 -41.89 22.20 -3.67
C LYS A 84 -40.85 21.80 -2.62
N GLU A 85 -41.28 21.49 -1.41
CA GLU A 85 -40.40 20.98 -0.33
C GLU A 85 -39.65 19.71 -0.75
N TYR A 86 -40.36 18.73 -1.32
CA TYR A 86 -39.76 17.50 -1.82
C TYR A 86 -38.65 17.74 -2.86
N VAL A 87 -38.90 18.68 -3.78
CA VAL A 87 -37.93 19.03 -4.83
C VAL A 87 -36.72 19.74 -4.24
N LEU A 88 -36.91 20.70 -3.34
CA LEU A 88 -35.82 21.41 -2.65
C LEU A 88 -34.91 20.45 -1.86
N ASP A 89 -35.49 19.57 -1.05
CA ASP A 89 -34.73 18.56 -0.29
C ASP A 89 -33.99 17.59 -1.23
N SER A 90 -34.58 17.30 -2.40
CA SER A 90 -33.92 16.49 -3.41
C SER A 90 -32.72 17.20 -4.05
N ILE A 91 -32.82 18.49 -4.32
CA ILE A 91 -31.70 19.29 -4.86
C ILE A 91 -30.56 19.36 -3.83
N ASP A 92 -30.87 19.57 -2.56
CA ASP A 92 -29.86 19.60 -1.49
C ASP A 92 -29.09 18.28 -1.37
N ALA A 93 -29.77 17.14 -1.49
CA ALA A 93 -29.12 15.84 -1.53
C ALA A 93 -28.25 15.64 -2.79
N MET A 94 -28.64 16.20 -3.93
CA MET A 94 -27.85 16.17 -5.17
C MET A 94 -26.58 17.02 -5.04
N ILE A 95 -26.69 18.25 -4.54
CA ILE A 95 -25.55 19.15 -4.29
C ILE A 95 -24.58 18.51 -3.29
N ALA A 96 -25.08 18.02 -2.16
CA ALA A 96 -24.23 17.38 -1.16
C ALA A 96 -23.51 16.13 -1.71
N LYS A 97 -24.14 15.38 -2.62
CA LYS A 97 -23.48 14.26 -3.31
C LYS A 97 -22.34 14.73 -4.21
N LEU A 98 -22.54 15.83 -4.93
CA LEU A 98 -21.51 16.43 -5.78
C LEU A 98 -20.35 16.99 -4.96
N GLU A 99 -20.62 17.60 -3.80
CA GLU A 99 -19.58 18.05 -2.88
C GLU A 99 -18.68 16.90 -2.39
N VAL A 100 -19.25 15.74 -2.06
CA VAL A 100 -18.46 14.53 -1.76
C VAL A 100 -17.59 14.13 -2.95
N LEU A 101 -18.14 14.20 -4.17
CA LEU A 101 -17.39 13.89 -5.39
C LEU A 101 -16.28 14.92 -5.65
N LYS A 102 -16.51 16.21 -5.38
CA LYS A 102 -15.54 17.30 -5.52
C LYS A 102 -14.31 17.06 -4.63
N VAL A 103 -14.51 16.63 -3.38
CA VAL A 103 -13.40 16.24 -2.48
C VAL A 103 -12.57 15.10 -3.09
N ASN A 104 -13.23 14.11 -3.68
CA ASN A 104 -12.54 13.00 -4.34
C ASN A 104 -11.82 13.44 -5.63
N ALA A 105 -12.42 14.35 -6.41
CA ALA A 105 -11.83 14.92 -7.61
C ALA A 105 -10.57 15.71 -7.29
N LYS A 106 -10.63 16.61 -6.30
CA LYS A 106 -9.48 17.38 -5.80
C LYS A 106 -8.33 16.45 -5.38
N ARG A 107 -8.65 15.35 -4.69
CA ARG A 107 -7.64 14.35 -4.32
C ARG A 107 -7.06 13.65 -5.56
N ALA A 108 -7.89 13.31 -6.54
CA ALA A 108 -7.41 12.67 -7.77
C ALA A 108 -6.47 13.60 -8.56
N GLU A 109 -6.78 14.90 -8.64
CA GLU A 109 -5.95 15.92 -9.28
C GLU A 109 -4.62 16.08 -8.56
N GLN A 110 -4.64 16.22 -7.23
CA GLN A 110 -3.42 16.30 -6.40
C GLN A 110 -2.51 15.08 -6.51
N GLN A 111 -3.09 13.92 -6.81
CA GLN A 111 -2.35 12.67 -6.95
C GLN A 111 -1.99 12.34 -8.41
N GLY A 112 -2.34 13.20 -9.37
CA GLY A 112 -2.07 12.97 -10.79
C GLY A 112 -2.91 11.86 -11.43
N TYR A 113 -4.03 11.46 -10.82
CA TYR A 113 -4.94 10.43 -11.36
C TYR A 113 -6.15 11.01 -12.08
N ALA A 114 -6.42 12.31 -11.93
CA ALA A 114 -7.56 12.93 -12.58
C ALA A 114 -7.36 12.96 -14.11
N PRO A 115 -8.35 12.53 -14.90
CA PRO A 115 -8.27 12.51 -16.36
C PRO A 115 -8.43 13.90 -17.01
N PHE A 116 -9.02 14.86 -16.29
CA PHE A 116 -9.31 16.24 -16.68
C PHE A 116 -9.65 17.05 -15.40
N ASN A 117 -9.91 18.36 -15.53
CA ASN A 117 -10.31 19.23 -14.41
C ASN A 117 -11.73 18.86 -13.92
N GLY A 118 -11.80 17.93 -12.97
CA GLY A 118 -13.04 17.40 -12.45
C GLY A 118 -13.69 18.34 -11.45
N VAL A 119 -12.88 19.06 -10.66
CA VAL A 119 -13.38 20.02 -9.66
C VAL A 119 -14.16 21.14 -10.33
N GLU A 120 -13.60 21.79 -11.35
CA GLU A 120 -14.27 22.87 -12.09
C GLU A 120 -15.60 22.40 -12.69
N ARG A 121 -15.61 21.18 -13.25
CA ARG A 121 -16.82 20.60 -13.82
C ARG A 121 -17.91 20.36 -12.78
N ILE A 122 -17.53 19.81 -11.64
CA ILE A 122 -18.47 19.53 -10.54
C ILE A 122 -19.02 20.84 -9.98
N ASP A 123 -18.20 21.89 -9.89
CA ASP A 123 -18.63 23.22 -9.44
C ASP A 123 -19.65 23.84 -10.38
N ALA A 124 -19.46 23.71 -11.69
CA ALA A 124 -20.47 24.16 -12.66
C ALA A 124 -21.82 23.47 -12.47
N HIS A 125 -21.82 22.14 -12.22
CA HIS A 125 -23.05 21.39 -11.94
C HIS A 125 -23.70 21.79 -10.61
N ILE A 126 -22.91 22.06 -9.57
CA ILE A 126 -23.43 22.57 -8.29
C ILE A 126 -24.10 23.92 -8.50
N LEU A 127 -23.47 24.85 -9.22
CA LEU A 127 -24.03 26.17 -9.51
C LEU A 127 -25.36 26.08 -10.30
N ASN A 128 -25.44 25.18 -11.28
CA ASN A 128 -26.70 24.94 -12.01
C ASN A 128 -27.79 24.43 -11.08
N LEU A 129 -27.49 23.46 -10.20
CA LEU A 129 -28.44 22.96 -9.22
C LEU A 129 -28.88 24.03 -8.21
N GLU A 130 -27.97 24.90 -7.78
CA GLU A 130 -28.29 26.05 -6.92
C GLU A 130 -29.21 27.05 -7.63
N GLN A 131 -29.02 27.26 -8.93
CA GLN A 131 -29.91 28.12 -9.72
C GLN A 131 -31.31 27.49 -9.82
N ILE A 132 -31.41 26.21 -10.21
CA ILE A 132 -32.68 25.48 -10.25
C ILE A 132 -33.36 25.49 -8.87
N LYS A 133 -32.59 25.40 -7.77
CA LYS A 133 -33.11 25.52 -6.41
C LYS A 133 -33.79 26.87 -6.18
N LYS A 134 -33.18 27.97 -6.62
CA LYS A 134 -33.77 29.32 -6.53
C LYS A 134 -35.04 29.40 -7.37
N ASP A 135 -35.01 28.85 -8.58
CA ASP A 135 -36.17 28.88 -9.49
C ASP A 135 -37.34 28.11 -8.89
N VAL A 136 -37.11 26.90 -8.35
CA VAL A 136 -38.10 26.14 -7.58
C VAL A 136 -38.64 26.93 -6.40
N ASN A 137 -37.77 27.65 -5.67
CA ASN A 137 -38.20 28.46 -4.53
C ASN A 137 -39.08 29.67 -4.93
N ASN A 138 -38.92 30.16 -6.15
CA ASN A 138 -39.64 31.31 -6.69
C ASN A 138 -40.87 30.94 -7.52
N THR A 139 -41.21 29.65 -7.66
CA THR A 139 -42.42 29.25 -8.38
C THR A 139 -43.67 29.54 -7.56
N ASP A 140 -44.64 30.18 -8.19
CA ASP A 140 -45.95 30.54 -7.63
C ASP A 140 -47.05 29.65 -8.20
N THR A 141 -46.85 29.09 -9.41
CA THR A 141 -47.85 28.23 -10.05
C THR A 141 -47.43 26.75 -10.13
N PRO A 142 -48.39 25.81 -10.17
CA PRO A 142 -48.10 24.40 -10.39
C PRO A 142 -47.40 24.12 -11.73
N GLN A 143 -47.58 24.98 -12.73
CA GLN A 143 -46.98 24.83 -14.05
C GLN A 143 -45.49 25.23 -14.01
N GLU A 144 -45.16 26.36 -13.39
CA GLU A 144 -43.76 26.76 -13.14
C GLU A 144 -43.00 25.69 -12.37
N LEU A 145 -43.60 25.12 -11.32
CA LEU A 145 -42.98 24.04 -10.55
C LEU A 145 -42.73 22.80 -11.40
N LYS A 146 -43.67 22.42 -12.27
CA LYS A 146 -43.49 21.27 -13.19
C LYS A 146 -42.34 21.52 -14.16
N ASP A 147 -42.21 22.74 -14.68
CA ASP A 147 -41.19 23.07 -15.66
C ASP A 147 -39.79 23.11 -15.00
N ALA A 148 -39.66 23.69 -13.80
CA ALA A 148 -38.44 23.61 -13.00
C ALA A 148 -38.05 22.16 -12.67
N VAL A 149 -39.02 21.28 -12.38
CA VAL A 149 -38.77 19.85 -12.16
C VAL A 149 -38.31 19.12 -13.43
N LYS A 150 -38.83 19.49 -14.62
CA LYS A 150 -38.35 18.92 -15.89
C LYS A 150 -36.90 19.31 -16.14
N GLU A 151 -36.57 20.58 -15.91
CA GLU A 151 -35.21 21.10 -16.01
C GLU A 151 -34.26 20.34 -15.07
N LEU A 152 -34.61 20.25 -13.78
CA LEU A 152 -33.88 19.47 -12.78
C LEU A 152 -33.59 18.04 -13.23
N ARG A 153 -34.61 17.35 -13.78
CA ARG A 153 -34.46 15.97 -14.26
C ARG A 153 -33.51 15.87 -15.43
N SER A 154 -33.57 16.83 -16.36
CA SER A 154 -32.70 16.89 -17.53
C SER A 154 -31.25 17.13 -17.11
N ASP A 155 -31.02 18.18 -16.31
CA ASP A 155 -29.68 18.52 -15.78
C ASP A 155 -29.09 17.36 -14.99
N TRP A 156 -29.85 16.82 -14.02
CA TRP A 156 -29.33 15.74 -13.18
C TRP A 156 -29.00 14.46 -13.95
N LYS A 157 -29.69 14.20 -15.07
CA LYS A 157 -29.36 13.07 -15.96
C LYS A 157 -27.99 13.28 -16.60
N VAL A 158 -27.69 14.48 -17.09
CA VAL A 158 -26.39 14.85 -17.67
C VAL A 158 -25.31 14.81 -16.59
N THR A 159 -25.53 15.50 -15.47
CA THR A 159 -24.62 15.58 -14.32
C THR A 159 -24.20 14.20 -13.82
N LYS A 160 -25.15 13.26 -13.68
CA LYS A 160 -24.85 11.87 -13.27
C LYS A 160 -23.93 11.15 -14.25
N LYS A 161 -24.13 11.32 -15.54
CA LYS A 161 -23.34 10.67 -16.59
C LYS A 161 -21.92 11.22 -16.62
N GLU A 162 -21.76 12.55 -16.62
CA GLU A 162 -20.44 13.19 -16.60
C GLU A 162 -19.67 12.85 -15.31
N ALA A 163 -20.34 12.87 -14.15
CA ALA A 163 -19.77 12.43 -12.88
C ALA A 163 -19.30 10.97 -12.93
N LYS A 164 -20.12 10.08 -13.53
CA LYS A 164 -19.78 8.66 -13.70
C LYS A 164 -18.57 8.49 -14.62
N TYR A 165 -18.49 9.26 -15.70
CA TYR A 165 -17.35 9.27 -16.62
C TYR A 165 -16.06 9.70 -15.92
N PHE A 166 -16.09 10.81 -15.17
CA PHE A 166 -14.94 11.27 -14.38
C PHE A 166 -14.46 10.20 -13.39
N VAL A 167 -15.36 9.61 -12.60
CA VAL A 167 -15.02 8.58 -11.61
C VAL A 167 -14.42 7.35 -12.29
N SER A 168 -15.01 6.93 -13.42
CA SER A 168 -14.57 5.73 -14.12
C SER A 168 -13.20 5.93 -14.76
N ARG A 169 -12.96 7.01 -15.48
CA ARG A 169 -11.63 7.38 -16.01
C ARG A 169 -10.58 7.54 -14.90
N THR A 170 -10.92 8.16 -13.78
CA THR A 170 -10.03 8.28 -12.60
C THR A 170 -9.65 6.91 -12.04
N ALA A 171 -10.62 5.99 -11.94
CA ALA A 171 -10.36 4.64 -11.47
C ALA A 171 -9.52 3.84 -12.48
N ASN A 172 -9.67 4.07 -13.79
CA ASN A 172 -8.83 3.46 -14.83
C ASN A 172 -7.36 3.87 -14.67
N ASN A 173 -7.08 5.17 -14.46
CA ASN A 173 -5.71 5.66 -14.21
C ASN A 173 -5.11 5.08 -12.91
N ARG A 174 -5.94 4.80 -11.91
CA ARG A 174 -5.49 4.13 -10.68
C ARG A 174 -5.13 2.67 -10.90
N ILE A 175 -5.88 1.97 -11.76
CA ILE A 175 -5.57 0.60 -12.17
C ILE A 175 -4.23 0.56 -12.89
N GLU A 176 -3.99 1.45 -13.85
CA GLU A 176 -2.70 1.58 -14.54
C GLU A 176 -1.52 1.69 -13.57
N ASN A 177 -1.62 2.60 -12.60
CA ASN A 177 -0.59 2.78 -11.57
C ASN A 177 -0.45 1.57 -10.63
N PHE A 178 -1.52 0.80 -10.39
CA PHE A 178 -1.39 -0.46 -9.66
C PHE A 178 -0.58 -1.48 -10.49
N LEU A 179 -0.89 -1.63 -11.78
CA LEU A 179 -0.20 -2.58 -12.67
C LEU A 179 1.29 -2.26 -12.76
N ILE A 180 1.67 -0.99 -12.95
CA ILE A 180 3.09 -0.55 -12.95
C ILE A 180 3.80 -0.93 -11.64
N LYS A 181 3.12 -0.80 -10.50
CA LYS A 181 3.69 -1.16 -9.19
C LYS A 181 3.75 -2.66 -8.98
N ALA A 182 2.77 -3.40 -9.50
CA ALA A 182 2.73 -4.85 -9.41
C ALA A 182 3.94 -5.48 -10.09
N ASP A 183 4.36 -4.97 -11.25
CA ASP A 183 5.59 -5.42 -11.94
C ASP A 183 6.83 -5.23 -11.07
N SER A 184 6.99 -4.06 -10.45
CA SER A 184 8.11 -3.79 -9.54
C SER A 184 8.09 -4.69 -8.30
N VAL A 185 6.90 -5.02 -7.79
CA VAL A 185 6.74 -5.93 -6.65
C VAL A 185 7.11 -7.35 -7.05
N SER A 186 6.69 -7.82 -8.23
CA SER A 186 7.03 -9.14 -8.77
C SER A 186 8.54 -9.32 -8.82
N VAL A 187 9.27 -8.39 -9.46
CA VAL A 187 10.74 -8.45 -9.57
C VAL A 187 11.41 -8.52 -8.20
N LYS A 188 10.95 -7.73 -7.22
CA LYS A 188 11.51 -7.75 -5.87
C LYS A 188 11.26 -9.07 -5.14
N LEU A 189 10.10 -9.68 -5.34
CA LEU A 189 9.76 -10.97 -4.77
C LEU A 189 10.58 -12.09 -5.40
N GLU A 190 10.80 -12.05 -6.73
CA GLU A 190 11.71 -12.97 -7.43
C GLU A 190 13.11 -12.92 -6.85
N THR A 191 13.72 -11.73 -6.79
CA THR A 191 15.06 -11.56 -6.21
C THR A 191 15.13 -12.04 -4.76
N PHE A 192 14.08 -11.82 -3.97
CA PHE A 192 14.02 -12.30 -2.59
C PHE A 192 13.93 -13.83 -2.51
N ILE A 193 13.13 -14.46 -3.37
CA ILE A 193 13.01 -15.91 -3.46
C ILE A 193 14.35 -16.53 -3.90
N GLU A 194 15.01 -15.98 -4.91
CA GLU A 194 16.35 -16.44 -5.36
C GLU A 194 17.39 -16.38 -4.23
N GLN A 195 17.36 -15.33 -3.41
CA GLN A 195 18.23 -15.19 -2.23
C GLN A 195 17.93 -16.24 -1.16
N LEU A 196 16.66 -16.58 -0.96
CA LEU A 196 16.23 -17.62 -0.02
C LEU A 196 16.66 -19.01 -0.52
N GLU A 197 16.46 -19.31 -1.80
CA GLU A 197 16.89 -20.56 -2.43
C GLU A 197 18.41 -20.74 -2.35
N SER A 198 19.17 -19.69 -2.66
CA SER A 198 20.63 -19.69 -2.53
C SER A 198 21.10 -19.91 -1.09
N SER A 199 20.25 -19.65 -0.10
CA SER A 199 20.50 -19.93 1.32
C SER A 199 19.98 -21.29 1.80
N GLY A 200 19.42 -22.11 0.89
CA GLY A 200 18.90 -23.44 1.18
C GLY A 200 17.52 -23.46 1.84
N ALA A 201 16.77 -22.35 1.80
CA ALA A 201 15.41 -22.29 2.33
C ALA A 201 14.40 -22.90 1.34
N ASP A 202 13.36 -23.56 1.86
CA ASP A 202 12.22 -24.01 1.04
C ASP A 202 11.35 -22.80 0.66
N THR A 203 11.27 -22.54 -0.65
CA THR A 203 10.52 -21.43 -1.26
C THR A 203 9.30 -21.88 -2.03
N ALA A 204 8.94 -23.17 -2.05
CA ALA A 204 7.92 -23.71 -2.94
C ALA A 204 6.59 -22.94 -2.89
N ASN A 205 6.09 -22.63 -1.68
CA ASN A 205 4.86 -21.86 -1.50
C ASN A 205 5.00 -20.39 -1.93
N LEU A 206 6.15 -19.76 -1.69
CA LEU A 206 6.40 -18.38 -2.11
C LEU A 206 6.43 -18.27 -3.63
N THR A 207 7.08 -19.22 -4.30
CA THR A 207 7.16 -19.30 -5.77
C THR A 207 5.77 -19.53 -6.36
N GLN A 208 5.01 -20.50 -5.84
CA GLN A 208 3.63 -20.74 -6.28
C GLN A 208 2.74 -19.50 -6.10
N ASN A 209 2.77 -18.88 -4.92
CA ASN A 209 1.97 -17.68 -4.66
C ASN A 209 2.37 -16.52 -5.57
N LEU A 210 3.66 -16.35 -5.87
CA LEU A 210 4.14 -15.34 -6.81
C LEU A 210 3.63 -15.60 -8.24
N GLU A 211 3.61 -16.84 -8.71
CA GLU A 211 3.03 -17.20 -10.00
C GLU A 211 1.52 -16.87 -10.06
N MET A 212 0.76 -17.21 -9.02
CA MET A 212 -0.66 -16.86 -8.95
C MET A 212 -0.86 -15.34 -8.93
N PHE A 213 -0.03 -14.61 -8.19
CA PHE A 213 -0.08 -13.14 -8.17
C PHE A 213 0.13 -12.56 -9.57
N LYS A 214 1.16 -13.01 -10.30
CA LYS A 214 1.44 -12.57 -11.67
C LYS A 214 0.27 -12.86 -12.61
N LYS A 215 -0.33 -14.05 -12.51
CA LYS A 215 -1.48 -14.44 -13.32
C LYS A 215 -2.68 -13.50 -13.10
N GLU A 216 -2.98 -13.16 -11.84
CA GLU A 216 -4.06 -12.20 -11.53
C GLU A 216 -3.72 -10.79 -12.02
N VAL A 217 -2.46 -10.37 -11.94
CA VAL A 217 -2.01 -9.07 -12.48
C VAL A 217 -2.15 -9.03 -14.00
N GLU A 218 -1.82 -10.11 -14.70
CA GLU A 218 -1.98 -10.23 -16.15
C GLU A 218 -3.46 -10.17 -16.57
N ALA A 219 -4.34 -10.93 -15.90
CA ALA A 219 -5.77 -10.86 -16.15
C ALA A 219 -6.35 -9.45 -15.89
N ALA A 220 -5.91 -8.79 -14.82
CA ALA A 220 -6.27 -7.40 -14.56
C ALA A 220 -5.80 -6.45 -15.68
N ASN A 221 -4.60 -6.68 -16.23
CA ASN A 221 -4.04 -5.90 -17.33
C ASN A 221 -4.82 -6.08 -18.63
N GLU A 222 -5.29 -7.29 -18.93
CA GLU A 222 -6.13 -7.56 -20.10
C GLU A 222 -7.45 -6.79 -20.04
N SER A 223 -8.19 -6.88 -18.93
CA SER A 223 -9.44 -6.12 -18.76
C SER A 223 -9.17 -4.60 -18.72
N TYR A 224 -8.06 -4.16 -18.11
CA TYR A 224 -7.63 -2.75 -18.16
C TYR A 224 -7.42 -2.26 -19.60
N LYS A 225 -6.73 -3.03 -20.45
CA LYS A 225 -6.48 -2.65 -21.86
C LYS A 225 -7.79 -2.47 -22.62
N LYS A 226 -8.74 -3.40 -22.47
CA LYS A 226 -10.08 -3.29 -23.09
C LYS A 226 -10.82 -2.03 -22.65
N ALA A 227 -10.81 -1.73 -21.34
CA ALA A 227 -11.40 -0.48 -20.83
C ALA A 227 -10.69 0.77 -21.38
N ARG A 228 -9.37 0.73 -21.48
CA ARG A 228 -8.54 1.82 -21.99
C ARG A 228 -8.81 2.11 -23.47
N GLU A 229 -8.95 1.07 -24.29
CA GLU A 229 -9.30 1.18 -25.71
C GLU A 229 -10.63 1.91 -25.90
N ILE A 230 -11.66 1.58 -25.11
CA ILE A 230 -12.95 2.28 -25.14
C ILE A 230 -12.77 3.76 -24.82
N TYR A 231 -11.94 4.10 -23.82
CA TYR A 231 -11.68 5.50 -23.47
C TYR A 231 -10.83 6.28 -24.47
N GLN A 232 -10.07 5.59 -25.32
CA GLN A 232 -9.28 6.19 -26.39
C GLN A 232 -10.09 6.37 -27.69
N GLY A 233 -11.16 5.60 -27.86
CA GLY A 233 -12.10 5.72 -28.98
C GLY A 233 -13.19 6.79 -28.77
N GLU A 234 -14.25 6.68 -29.59
CA GLU A 234 -15.40 7.57 -29.52
C GLU A 234 -16.29 7.25 -28.30
N THR A 235 -16.11 8.02 -27.23
CA THR A 235 -16.87 7.79 -25.99
C THR A 235 -18.19 8.55 -25.92
N GLY A 236 -18.43 9.51 -26.82
CA GLY A 236 -19.53 10.47 -26.67
C GLY A 236 -19.28 11.55 -25.62
N PHE A 237 -18.06 11.66 -25.11
CA PHE A 237 -17.58 12.75 -24.26
C PHE A 237 -16.45 13.52 -24.96
N ASP A 238 -16.35 14.82 -24.72
CA ASP A 238 -15.17 15.60 -25.11
C ASP A 238 -14.00 15.45 -24.12
N SER A 239 -12.87 16.10 -24.40
CA SER A 239 -11.67 16.06 -23.56
C SER A 239 -11.87 16.61 -22.14
N THR A 240 -12.92 17.39 -21.92
CA THR A 240 -13.29 17.98 -20.62
C THR A 240 -14.35 17.14 -19.88
N GLY A 241 -14.72 15.98 -20.45
CA GLY A 241 -15.76 15.10 -19.92
C GLY A 241 -17.19 15.60 -20.17
N ARG A 242 -17.39 16.53 -21.11
CA ARG A 242 -18.71 17.05 -21.51
C ARG A 242 -19.40 16.04 -22.41
N ILE A 243 -20.69 15.78 -22.22
CA ILE A 243 -21.43 14.92 -23.16
C ILE A 243 -21.59 15.65 -24.49
N ILE A 244 -21.12 15.02 -25.57
CA ILE A 244 -21.31 15.47 -26.96
C ILE A 244 -22.22 14.51 -27.76
N ASN A 245 -22.35 13.26 -27.32
CA ASN A 245 -23.27 12.29 -27.91
C ASN A 245 -23.88 11.40 -26.82
N ASN A 246 -25.20 11.50 -26.63
CA ASN A 246 -25.91 10.76 -25.58
C ASN A 246 -25.88 9.23 -25.77
N ALA A 247 -26.05 8.73 -26.99
CA ALA A 247 -26.10 7.29 -27.25
C ALA A 247 -24.72 6.64 -27.04
N SER A 248 -23.67 7.24 -27.63
CA SER A 248 -22.30 6.78 -27.45
C SER A 248 -21.84 6.90 -25.99
N SER A 249 -22.26 7.94 -25.26
CA SER A 249 -21.96 8.10 -23.83
C SER A 249 -22.47 6.94 -22.95
N ASP A 250 -23.65 6.41 -23.26
CA ASP A 250 -24.23 5.32 -22.47
C ASP A 250 -23.57 3.98 -22.80
N ALA A 251 -23.31 3.72 -24.08
CA ALA A 251 -22.64 2.51 -24.54
C ALA A 251 -21.21 2.42 -23.97
N SER A 252 -20.40 3.46 -24.16
CA SER A 252 -19.00 3.49 -23.71
C SER A 252 -18.89 3.34 -22.19
N LEU A 253 -19.74 4.05 -21.42
CA LEU A 253 -19.77 3.91 -19.97
C LEU A 253 -20.17 2.51 -19.54
N ARG A 254 -21.14 1.88 -20.19
CA ARG A 254 -21.57 0.53 -19.80
C ARG A 254 -20.46 -0.48 -20.04
N GLU A 255 -19.86 -0.45 -21.22
CA GLU A 255 -18.84 -1.41 -21.65
C GLU A 255 -17.54 -1.24 -20.86
N ALA A 256 -17.02 -0.01 -20.76
CA ALA A 256 -15.80 0.25 -20.00
C ALA A 256 -15.95 -0.10 -18.52
N ASN A 257 -17.11 0.18 -17.91
CA ASN A 257 -17.34 -0.21 -16.52
C ASN A 257 -17.41 -1.73 -16.32
N GLY A 258 -17.85 -2.50 -17.33
CA GLY A 258 -17.82 -3.96 -17.27
C GLY A 258 -16.40 -4.48 -17.10
N TYR A 259 -15.51 -4.08 -18.01
CA TYR A 259 -14.09 -4.44 -17.95
C TYR A 259 -13.38 -3.90 -16.70
N MET A 260 -13.75 -2.69 -16.25
CA MET A 260 -13.19 -2.15 -15.00
C MET A 260 -13.62 -2.94 -13.75
N ILE A 261 -14.81 -3.52 -13.74
CA ILE A 261 -15.25 -4.40 -12.64
C ILE A 261 -14.42 -5.68 -12.64
N GLU A 262 -14.21 -6.29 -13.81
CA GLU A 262 -13.36 -7.47 -13.97
C GLU A 262 -11.92 -7.21 -13.52
N ALA A 263 -11.30 -6.13 -14.03
CA ALA A 263 -9.96 -5.73 -13.64
C ALA A 263 -9.83 -5.53 -12.12
N ARG A 264 -10.85 -4.91 -11.49
CA ARG A 264 -10.87 -4.70 -10.03
C ARG A 264 -10.97 -5.99 -9.24
N GLU A 265 -11.68 -7.00 -9.73
CA GLU A 265 -11.75 -8.29 -9.05
C GLU A 265 -10.42 -9.01 -9.11
N HIS A 266 -9.75 -9.05 -10.26
CA HIS A 266 -8.40 -9.59 -10.39
C HIS A 266 -7.38 -8.85 -9.51
N ILE A 267 -7.44 -7.51 -9.46
CA ILE A 267 -6.63 -6.72 -8.51
C ILE A 267 -6.92 -7.10 -7.07
N ARG A 268 -8.19 -7.37 -6.72
CA ARG A 268 -8.56 -7.81 -5.37
C ARG A 268 -7.92 -9.15 -5.04
N GLN A 269 -7.97 -10.12 -5.95
CA GLN A 269 -7.35 -11.43 -5.79
C GLN A 269 -5.83 -11.32 -5.70
N ALA A 270 -5.19 -10.57 -6.60
CA ALA A 270 -3.76 -10.28 -6.54
C ALA A 270 -3.35 -9.69 -5.17
N ASN A 271 -4.12 -8.75 -4.62
CA ASN A 271 -3.82 -8.19 -3.29
C ASN A 271 -4.01 -9.19 -2.14
N LEU A 272 -4.94 -10.15 -2.26
CA LEU A 272 -5.10 -11.23 -1.27
C LEU A 272 -3.89 -12.16 -1.31
N ILE A 273 -3.47 -12.59 -2.50
CA ILE A 273 -2.29 -13.43 -2.69
C ILE A 273 -1.04 -12.70 -2.19
N LEU A 274 -0.87 -11.43 -2.53
CA LEU A 274 0.25 -10.62 -2.06
C LEU A 274 0.29 -10.52 -0.53
N LYS A 275 -0.87 -10.44 0.13
CA LYS A 275 -0.96 -10.48 1.59
C LYS A 275 -0.46 -11.83 2.13
N ASP A 276 -0.77 -12.94 1.47
CA ASP A 276 -0.34 -14.27 1.87
C ASP A 276 1.16 -14.45 1.66
N ILE A 277 1.71 -14.01 0.52
CA ILE A 277 3.16 -13.89 0.29
C ILE A 277 3.81 -13.10 1.43
N PHE A 278 3.28 -11.93 1.80
CA PHE A 278 3.85 -11.15 2.90
C PHE A 278 3.78 -11.86 4.25
N ASN A 279 2.74 -12.66 4.50
CA ASN A 279 2.65 -13.44 5.73
C ASN A 279 3.67 -14.58 5.74
N GLU A 280 3.94 -15.21 4.61
CA GLU A 280 4.99 -16.23 4.46
C GLU A 280 6.38 -15.61 4.60
N VAL A 281 6.64 -14.49 3.93
CA VAL A 281 7.87 -13.69 4.11
C VAL A 281 8.06 -13.32 5.59
N ARG A 282 7.01 -13.00 6.34
CA ARG A 282 7.09 -12.76 7.79
C ARG A 282 7.45 -14.01 8.58
N LYS A 283 6.99 -15.20 8.18
CA LYS A 283 7.36 -16.46 8.85
C LYS A 283 8.83 -16.82 8.58
N CYS A 284 9.36 -16.47 7.41
CA CYS A 284 10.80 -16.49 7.13
C CYS A 284 11.59 -15.47 7.96
N ARG A 285 10.90 -14.48 8.58
CA ARG A 285 11.46 -13.47 9.49
C ARG A 285 11.23 -13.84 10.97
N GLY A 286 11.84 -14.93 11.45
CA GLY A 286 12.12 -15.15 12.89
C GLY A 286 13.19 -14.17 13.41
N ALA A 287 13.14 -12.91 12.97
CA ALA A 287 14.16 -11.91 13.19
C ALA A 287 13.79 -11.02 14.39
N VAL A 288 14.71 -10.88 15.33
CA VAL A 288 14.61 -9.96 16.46
C VAL A 288 15.05 -8.57 16.02
N PHE A 289 14.27 -7.56 16.39
CA PHE A 289 14.57 -6.15 16.13
C PHE A 289 14.78 -5.44 17.47
N LEU A 290 15.95 -4.83 17.65
CA LEU A 290 16.33 -4.08 18.83
C LEU A 290 16.64 -2.64 18.45
N ASN A 291 16.31 -1.70 19.33
CA ASN A 291 16.57 -0.27 19.16
C ASN A 291 16.76 0.38 20.53
N GLY A 292 17.80 1.20 20.69
CA GLY A 292 18.04 1.92 21.94
C GLY A 292 19.51 2.27 22.16
N THR A 293 19.81 2.62 23.41
CA THR A 293 21.17 2.83 23.92
C THR A 293 21.46 1.76 24.98
N GLY A 294 22.61 1.10 24.90
CA GLY A 294 23.02 0.07 25.85
C GLY A 294 24.00 -0.92 25.25
N SER A 295 24.06 -2.11 25.86
CA SER A 295 24.86 -3.24 25.37
C SER A 295 23.96 -4.36 24.84
N LEU A 296 24.40 -5.02 23.77
CA LEU A 296 23.80 -6.20 23.16
C LEU A 296 24.84 -7.32 23.14
N TYR A 297 24.51 -8.45 23.73
CA TYR A 297 25.24 -9.69 23.52
C TYR A 297 24.35 -10.66 22.77
N ALA A 298 24.85 -11.25 21.70
CA ALA A 298 24.13 -12.24 20.89
C ALA A 298 25.05 -13.41 20.53
N GLU A 299 24.54 -14.62 20.71
CA GLU A 299 25.21 -15.85 20.36
C GLU A 299 24.33 -16.70 19.45
N GLY A 300 24.89 -17.28 18.39
CA GLY A 300 24.16 -18.23 17.56
C GLY A 300 24.61 -18.35 16.11
N ASN A 301 23.72 -18.92 15.29
CA ASN A 301 23.94 -19.17 13.88
C ASN A 301 22.96 -18.33 13.05
N GLY A 302 23.46 -17.57 12.08
CA GLY A 302 22.60 -16.81 11.18
C GLY A 302 23.21 -15.50 10.71
N ARG A 303 22.41 -14.43 10.78
CA ARG A 303 22.76 -13.09 10.31
C ARG A 303 22.48 -12.05 11.38
N ALA A 304 23.41 -11.13 11.58
CA ALA A 304 23.20 -9.94 12.40
C ALA A 304 23.50 -8.68 11.59
N ALA A 305 22.73 -7.61 11.83
CA ALA A 305 22.95 -6.30 11.24
C ALA A 305 22.82 -5.22 12.32
N ILE A 306 23.76 -4.28 12.36
CA ILE A 306 23.79 -3.19 13.35
C ILE A 306 23.98 -1.85 12.64
N PHE A 307 23.25 -0.85 13.10
CA PHE A 307 23.26 0.51 12.55
C PHE A 307 23.28 1.54 13.68
N GLY A 308 24.28 2.42 13.72
CA GLY A 308 24.31 3.48 14.73
C GLY A 308 25.70 3.95 15.10
N ASN A 309 25.80 4.59 16.27
CA ASN A 309 27.05 4.98 16.90
C ASN A 309 27.40 3.86 17.88
N VAL A 310 28.23 2.92 17.45
CA VAL A 310 28.43 1.65 18.15
C VAL A 310 29.88 1.19 18.07
N THR A 311 30.30 0.46 19.09
CA THR A 311 31.47 -0.41 19.09
C THR A 311 30.99 -1.85 19.08
N ILE A 312 31.59 -2.71 18.26
CA ILE A 312 31.21 -4.10 18.05
C ILE A 312 32.46 -4.98 18.18
N ASN A 313 32.42 -5.97 19.06
CA ASN A 313 33.38 -7.06 19.13
C ASN A 313 32.72 -8.32 18.56
N LEU A 314 33.36 -8.96 17.59
CA LEU A 314 32.84 -10.12 16.90
C LEU A 314 33.84 -11.27 16.99
N SER A 315 33.33 -12.47 17.33
CA SER A 315 33.99 -13.75 17.07
C SER A 315 33.05 -14.64 16.26
N ALA A 316 33.54 -15.26 15.19
CA ALA A 316 32.71 -16.08 14.31
C ALA A 316 33.58 -17.02 13.43
N GLU A 317 33.02 -18.11 12.91
CA GLU A 317 33.76 -19.03 12.04
C GLU A 317 33.63 -18.67 10.56
N ASN A 318 34.76 -18.45 9.86
CA ASN A 318 34.79 -18.14 8.42
C ASN A 318 33.78 -17.05 8.02
N ALA A 319 33.74 -15.97 8.81
CA ALA A 319 32.75 -14.94 8.69
C ALA A 319 32.76 -14.23 7.32
N THR A 320 31.58 -13.86 6.83
CA THR A 320 31.44 -12.82 5.81
C THR A 320 30.82 -11.58 6.44
N MET A 321 31.61 -10.52 6.57
CA MET A 321 31.24 -9.25 7.17
C MET A 321 31.26 -8.13 6.12
N ILE A 322 30.33 -7.20 6.18
CA ILE A 322 30.31 -5.98 5.36
C ILE A 322 30.15 -4.79 6.30
N VAL A 323 31.03 -3.81 6.16
CA VAL A 323 31.07 -2.60 7.00
C VAL A 323 31.11 -1.35 6.13
N SER A 324 30.44 -0.27 6.55
CA SER A 324 30.50 1.01 5.86
C SER A 324 31.87 1.68 5.96
N LYS A 325 32.26 2.48 4.96
CA LYS A 325 33.60 3.11 4.86
C LYS A 325 33.99 4.02 6.03
N ASN A 326 33.01 4.55 6.75
CA ASN A 326 33.19 5.43 7.90
C ASN A 326 33.43 4.69 9.22
N ALA A 327 33.54 3.36 9.19
CA ALA A 327 33.90 2.56 10.35
C ALA A 327 35.42 2.33 10.42
N GLU A 328 35.95 2.38 11.63
CA GLU A 328 37.26 1.85 11.95
C GLU A 328 37.14 0.34 12.21
N VAL A 329 37.97 -0.46 11.54
CA VAL A 329 37.87 -1.94 11.57
C VAL A 329 39.25 -2.55 11.78
N THR A 330 39.38 -3.35 12.83
CA THR A 330 40.52 -4.24 13.07
C THR A 330 40.05 -5.69 12.93
N VAL A 331 40.81 -6.53 12.24
CA VAL A 331 40.49 -7.96 12.07
C VAL A 331 41.69 -8.81 12.42
N ASN A 332 41.46 -9.98 13.00
CA ASN A 332 42.49 -10.98 13.29
C ASN A 332 42.20 -12.29 12.54
N GLY A 333 43.25 -12.88 11.99
CA GLY A 333 43.21 -14.14 11.23
C GLY A 333 43.47 -13.99 9.73
N ASN A 334 43.40 -15.11 9.01
CA ASN A 334 43.63 -15.16 7.57
C ASN A 334 42.31 -14.94 6.82
N GLY A 335 42.24 -13.91 5.97
CA GLY A 335 41.03 -13.59 5.21
C GLY A 335 41.28 -12.60 4.07
N THR A 336 40.22 -12.24 3.36
CA THR A 336 40.25 -11.29 2.24
C THR A 336 39.45 -10.02 2.55
N ARG A 337 40.01 -8.87 2.16
CA ARG A 337 39.36 -7.56 2.23
C ARG A 337 39.13 -7.03 0.82
N VAL A 338 37.88 -6.69 0.50
CA VAL A 338 37.47 -6.18 -0.81
C VAL A 338 36.62 -4.93 -0.63
N GLU A 339 36.96 -3.86 -1.34
CA GLU A 339 36.10 -2.67 -1.43
C GLU A 339 35.02 -2.90 -2.50
N LEU A 340 33.76 -2.64 -2.16
CA LEU A 340 32.61 -2.82 -3.03
C LEU A 340 32.31 -1.52 -3.79
N GLU A 341 31.59 -1.61 -4.91
CA GLU A 341 31.24 -0.44 -5.76
C GLU A 341 30.49 0.67 -4.99
N ASN A 342 29.78 0.32 -3.92
CA ASN A 342 29.07 1.28 -3.06
C ASN A 342 29.95 1.92 -1.97
N GLY A 343 31.27 1.65 -1.99
CA GLY A 343 32.24 2.13 -1.01
C GLY A 343 32.26 1.35 0.31
N ASN A 344 31.40 0.34 0.51
CA ASN A 344 31.50 -0.51 1.71
C ASN A 344 32.66 -1.50 1.56
N ILE A 345 33.17 -1.98 2.70
CA ILE A 345 34.27 -2.92 2.74
C ILE A 345 33.72 -4.29 3.15
N LYS A 346 33.97 -5.30 2.31
CA LYS A 346 33.68 -6.71 2.59
C LYS A 346 34.93 -7.39 3.15
N TYR A 347 34.76 -8.11 4.26
CA TYR A 347 35.75 -8.94 4.91
C TYR A 347 35.28 -10.40 4.88
N GLN A 348 36.12 -11.33 4.46
CA GLN A 348 35.74 -12.75 4.35
C GLN A 348 36.84 -13.68 4.89
N GLY A 349 36.45 -14.66 5.71
CA GLY A 349 37.36 -15.68 6.27
C GLY A 349 37.96 -15.35 7.64
N TYR A 350 37.73 -14.14 8.16
CA TYR A 350 38.23 -13.72 9.47
C TYR A 350 37.48 -14.39 10.62
N GLY A 351 38.18 -14.57 11.74
CA GLY A 351 37.64 -15.20 12.96
C GLY A 351 37.23 -14.20 14.03
N ILE A 352 37.91 -13.05 14.10
CA ILE A 352 37.69 -12.02 15.13
C ILE A 352 37.74 -10.64 14.46
N ALA A 353 36.84 -9.74 14.85
CA ALA A 353 36.82 -8.36 14.39
C ALA A 353 36.38 -7.37 15.47
N ASP A 354 37.05 -6.22 15.52
CA ASP A 354 36.67 -5.06 16.31
C ASP A 354 36.25 -3.94 15.35
N VAL A 355 35.04 -3.42 15.51
CA VAL A 355 34.46 -2.39 14.63
C VAL A 355 33.95 -1.25 15.47
N SER A 356 34.31 -0.01 15.14
CA SER A 356 33.76 1.17 15.80
C SER A 356 33.47 2.31 14.81
N GLY A 357 32.54 3.18 15.17
CA GLY A 357 32.33 4.42 14.44
C GLY A 357 30.97 5.05 14.67
N GLU A 358 30.77 6.21 14.06
CA GLU A 358 29.52 6.96 14.09
C GLU A 358 28.70 6.70 12.82
N GLN A 359 27.40 6.45 12.99
CA GLN A 359 26.46 6.16 11.91
C GLN A 359 26.94 5.04 10.97
N ILE A 360 27.55 4.01 11.53
CA ILE A 360 28.07 2.89 10.74
C ILE A 360 26.96 1.91 10.38
N ARG A 361 27.17 1.16 9.29
CA ARG A 361 26.40 -0.02 8.93
C ARG A 361 27.32 -1.22 9.02
N PHE A 362 26.92 -2.19 9.82
CA PHE A 362 27.60 -3.46 9.98
C PHE A 362 26.64 -4.61 9.66
N THR A 363 27.08 -5.60 8.90
CA THR A 363 26.34 -6.85 8.67
C THR A 363 27.28 -8.04 8.71
N ILE A 364 26.84 -9.14 9.32
CA ILE A 364 27.57 -10.40 9.44
C ILE A 364 26.64 -11.57 9.06
N ALA A 365 27.19 -12.56 8.36
CA ALA A 365 26.59 -13.87 8.16
C ALA A 365 27.62 -14.96 8.47
N SER A 366 27.34 -15.82 9.45
CA SER A 366 28.28 -16.87 9.90
C SER A 366 27.61 -17.90 10.82
N ARG A 367 28.38 -18.92 11.19
CA ARG A 367 28.11 -19.86 12.29
C ARG A 367 28.91 -19.47 13.53
N ASN A 368 28.42 -19.88 14.70
CA ASN A 368 29.05 -19.63 15.99
C ASN A 368 29.40 -18.14 16.17
N ILE A 369 28.45 -17.27 15.78
CA ILE A 369 28.56 -15.84 16.02
C ILE A 369 28.50 -15.62 17.52
N VAL A 370 29.50 -14.96 18.06
CA VAL A 370 29.49 -14.29 19.34
C VAL A 370 29.67 -12.81 19.03
N LEU A 371 28.62 -12.03 19.25
CA LEU A 371 28.59 -10.60 18.96
C LEU A 371 28.31 -9.85 20.26
N GLU A 372 29.20 -8.92 20.58
CA GLU A 372 28.99 -7.93 21.63
C GLU A 372 28.98 -6.55 20.97
N ALA A 373 27.97 -5.74 21.26
CA ALA A 373 27.88 -4.39 20.75
C ALA A 373 27.46 -3.41 21.85
N ALA A 374 28.09 -2.25 21.91
CA ALA A 374 27.75 -1.20 22.86
C ALA A 374 27.57 0.14 22.13
N GLY A 375 26.55 0.91 22.51
CA GLY A 375 26.30 2.24 21.97
C GLY A 375 24.82 2.53 21.73
N THR A 376 24.55 3.43 20.78
CA THR A 376 23.17 3.83 20.40
C THR A 376 22.89 3.43 18.96
N GLY A 377 21.86 2.62 18.74
CA GLY A 377 21.55 2.15 17.40
C GLY A 377 20.39 1.17 17.31
N ARG A 378 20.33 0.50 16.16
CA ARG A 378 19.38 -0.56 15.84
C ARG A 378 20.15 -1.84 15.54
N ALA A 379 19.66 -2.96 16.05
CA ALA A 379 20.16 -4.28 15.72
C ALA A 379 19.05 -5.18 15.15
N ILE A 380 19.41 -6.03 14.20
CA ILE A 380 18.55 -7.04 13.61
C ILE A 380 19.28 -8.37 13.72
N LEU A 381 18.64 -9.36 14.34
CA LEU A 381 19.17 -10.71 14.48
C LEU A 381 18.20 -11.64 13.75
N CYS A 382 18.59 -12.30 12.65
CA CYS A 382 17.87 -13.41 12.02
C CYS A 382 18.64 -14.76 12.06
N GLY A 383 18.08 -15.81 12.67
CA GLY A 383 18.79 -17.08 12.84
C GLY A 383 18.29 -17.91 14.02
N ASN A 384 19.17 -18.73 14.58
CA ASN A 384 18.93 -19.51 15.79
C ASN A 384 20.02 -19.21 16.84
N GLY A 385 19.62 -18.85 18.06
CA GLY A 385 20.51 -18.68 19.20
C GLY A 385 19.87 -17.90 20.35
N THR A 386 20.70 -17.19 21.11
CA THR A 386 20.27 -16.34 22.23
C THR A 386 20.77 -14.91 22.10
N TYR A 387 20.10 -13.99 22.78
CA TYR A 387 20.59 -12.63 22.99
C TYR A 387 20.16 -12.10 24.36
N HIS A 388 20.88 -11.12 24.88
CA HIS A 388 20.42 -10.30 26.01
C HIS A 388 20.84 -8.85 25.77
N VAL A 389 20.13 -7.93 26.42
CA VAL A 389 20.39 -6.49 26.33
C VAL A 389 20.48 -5.89 27.72
N ASP A 390 21.48 -5.07 27.95
CA ASP A 390 21.69 -4.36 29.21
C ASP A 390 21.51 -2.86 28.97
N SER A 391 20.63 -2.25 29.75
CA SER A 391 20.49 -0.80 29.79
C SER A 391 21.52 -0.22 30.75
N THR A 392 22.18 0.87 30.35
CA THR A 392 23.10 1.63 31.20
C THR A 392 22.43 2.20 32.46
N ASP A 393 21.10 2.25 32.50
CA ASP A 393 20.35 2.98 33.53
C ASP A 393 19.93 2.12 34.74
N SER A 394 20.06 0.78 34.70
CA SER A 394 19.47 -0.08 35.73
C SER A 394 20.39 -1.07 36.43
N GLY A 395 21.67 -1.21 36.05
CA GLY A 395 22.62 -2.13 36.70
C GLY A 395 22.18 -3.60 36.73
N SER A 396 21.15 -3.95 35.95
CA SER A 396 20.54 -5.28 35.88
C SER A 396 20.95 -5.96 34.59
N HIS A 397 21.54 -7.15 34.68
CA HIS A 397 21.72 -8.03 33.53
C HIS A 397 20.34 -8.38 32.97
N GLY A 398 20.10 -8.10 31.70
CA GLY A 398 18.85 -8.33 31.01
C GLY A 398 18.52 -9.82 30.93
N ALA A 399 17.23 -10.13 30.80
CA ALA A 399 16.78 -11.50 30.60
C ALA A 399 17.36 -12.07 29.29
N ILE A 400 17.82 -13.33 29.33
CA ILE A 400 18.24 -14.06 28.13
C ILE A 400 17.01 -14.41 27.30
N HIS A 401 17.01 -13.97 26.05
CA HIS A 401 15.95 -14.20 25.08
C HIS A 401 16.45 -15.14 23.96
N GLN A 402 15.53 -15.92 23.40
CA GLN A 402 15.80 -16.77 22.24
C GLN A 402 15.47 -16.00 20.95
N TRP A 403 16.30 -16.16 19.91
CA TRP A 403 15.93 -15.83 18.54
C TRP A 403 15.97 -17.14 17.76
N THR A 404 14.82 -17.57 17.24
CA THR A 404 14.73 -18.79 16.44
C THR A 404 13.84 -18.56 15.23
N THR A 405 14.25 -19.12 14.10
CA THR A 405 13.35 -19.36 12.97
C THR A 405 12.34 -20.47 13.34
N PRO A 406 11.03 -20.32 13.04
CA PRO A 406 10.03 -21.32 13.41
C PRO A 406 10.36 -22.73 12.90
N TYR A 407 9.97 -23.74 13.70
CA TYR A 407 10.26 -25.18 13.60
C TYR A 407 10.03 -25.86 12.23
N ALA A 408 9.34 -25.21 11.29
CA ALA A 408 9.08 -25.74 9.95
C ALA A 408 10.35 -25.90 9.07
N MET A 409 11.50 -25.35 9.48
CA MET A 409 12.77 -25.49 8.76
C MET A 409 13.77 -26.47 9.42
N GLN A 410 13.37 -27.23 10.45
CA GLN A 410 14.26 -28.21 11.09
C GLN A 410 14.28 -29.59 10.40
N GLY A 411 13.42 -29.81 9.39
CA GLY A 411 13.18 -31.13 8.80
C GLY A 411 14.18 -31.64 7.74
N THR A 412 15.16 -30.84 7.30
CA THR A 412 16.10 -31.26 6.23
C THR A 412 17.56 -31.34 6.66
N MET A 413 17.88 -31.18 7.95
CA MET A 413 19.27 -31.18 8.43
C MET A 413 19.68 -32.44 9.22
N PHE A 414 19.29 -33.65 8.80
CA PHE A 414 19.96 -34.87 9.27
C PHE A 414 19.93 -35.99 8.22
N GLU A 415 20.81 -35.91 7.21
CA GLU A 415 21.40 -37.12 6.62
C GLU A 415 22.78 -36.80 6.01
N GLN A 416 23.79 -36.61 6.86
CA GLN A 416 25.18 -36.74 6.42
C GLN A 416 25.47 -38.23 6.19
N ARG A 417 25.41 -38.69 4.94
CA ARG A 417 26.10 -39.94 4.56
C ARG A 417 27.60 -39.72 4.73
N GLN A 418 28.18 -40.32 5.75
CA GLN A 418 29.63 -40.52 5.81
C GLN A 418 30.07 -41.46 4.68
N PRO A 419 31.19 -41.20 3.99
CA PRO A 419 31.80 -42.22 3.13
C PRO A 419 32.43 -43.31 4.02
N GLN A 420 32.05 -44.56 3.77
CA GLN A 420 32.66 -45.73 4.43
C GLN A 420 34.17 -45.80 4.12
N PRO A 421 35.02 -46.19 5.09
CA PRO A 421 36.43 -46.45 4.83
C PRO A 421 36.58 -47.71 3.96
N GLN A 422 37.36 -47.59 2.88
CA GLN A 422 37.81 -48.71 2.06
C GLN A 422 38.60 -49.70 2.93
N GLN A 423 38.05 -50.89 3.16
CA GLN A 423 38.84 -52.05 3.57
C GLN A 423 39.57 -52.61 2.36
N GLN A 424 40.89 -52.45 2.36
CA GLN A 424 41.80 -53.32 1.60
C GLN A 424 41.51 -54.78 1.96
N LYS A 425 41.09 -55.58 0.98
CA LYS A 425 41.25 -57.04 1.01
C LYS A 425 42.20 -57.45 -0.12
N ASN A 426 43.40 -57.82 0.30
CA ASN A 426 44.38 -58.55 -0.50
C ASN A 426 43.83 -59.93 -0.91
N GLY A 427 44.21 -60.37 -2.12
CA GLY A 427 44.66 -61.75 -2.32
C GLY A 427 43.67 -62.81 -2.81
N TRP A 428 43.59 -62.96 -4.14
CA TRP A 428 43.65 -64.20 -4.94
C TRP A 428 43.31 -65.56 -4.28
N ARG A 429 42.45 -66.36 -4.95
CA ARG A 429 42.84 -67.55 -5.75
C ARG A 429 41.63 -68.38 -6.25
N ARG A 430 41.77 -68.74 -7.54
CA ARG A 430 41.13 -69.78 -8.37
C ARG A 430 39.70 -69.57 -8.82
#